data_AF-A0A961XXS9-F1
#
_entry.id   AF-A0A961XXS9-F1
#
_cell.length_a   1.000
_cell.length_b   1.000
_cell.length_c   1.000
_cell.angle_alpha   90.00
_cell.angle_beta   90.00
_cell.angle_gamma   90.00
#
_symmetry.space_group_name_H-M   'P 1'
#
loop_
_entity.id
_entity.type
_entity.pdbx_description
1 polymer ?
#
loop_
_entity_poly.entity_id
_entity_poly.type
_entity_poly.pdbx_seq_one_letter_code
_entity_poly.pdbx_strand_id
1 'polypeptide(L)'
;GIAAFLGDPDVWNPAVDIEAEEGEALTRSRAKQVKELRENDPEHYSQHYLAALSALRIFQVGGAMHEAGRDPDITHAQLLAENYIVCLVQNQKNASRLSTYYGLHFNAFLSAQLSDEIDCGRTDIILDEAANTPAKDLIEKVTIFRAHQLRVIYIAQSRTDLQRQNGEKLIATLEDNCNKQYLKFSNFEEAERVSRAMGEVDNVNFTL
;
A
#
# COMPACT_ATOMS: atom_id res chain seq x y z
N GLY A 1 -1.23 -22.49 -5.68
CA GLY A 1 -0.74 -21.10 -5.73
C GLY A 1 -1.69 -20.24 -6.52
N ILE A 2 -1.74 -18.93 -6.27
CA ILE A 2 -2.76 -18.01 -6.80
C ILE A 2 -2.84 -18.00 -8.34
N ALA A 3 -1.70 -18.14 -9.03
CA ALA A 3 -1.65 -18.23 -10.49
C ALA A 3 -2.33 -19.49 -11.05
N ALA A 4 -2.18 -20.62 -10.35
CA ALA A 4 -2.82 -21.89 -10.74
C ALA A 4 -4.32 -21.87 -10.45
N PHE A 5 -4.73 -21.25 -9.34
CA PHE A 5 -6.14 -21.02 -9.01
C PHE A 5 -6.84 -20.15 -10.06
N LEU A 6 -6.25 -19.00 -10.41
CA LEU A 6 -6.81 -18.14 -11.45
C LEU A 6 -6.76 -18.81 -12.82
N GLY A 7 -5.72 -19.58 -13.13
CA GLY A 7 -5.50 -20.21 -14.43
C GLY A 7 -6.37 -21.41 -14.73
N ASP A 8 -7.15 -21.90 -13.75
CA ASP A 8 -8.08 -23.00 -13.91
C ASP A 8 -9.52 -22.46 -13.96
N PRO A 9 -10.15 -22.39 -15.16
CA PRO A 9 -11.50 -21.88 -15.30
C PRO A 9 -12.56 -22.67 -14.52
N ASP A 10 -12.32 -23.96 -14.28
CA ASP A 10 -13.26 -24.83 -13.56
C ASP A 10 -13.24 -24.56 -12.05
N VAL A 11 -12.20 -23.89 -11.57
CA VAL A 11 -12.07 -23.43 -10.18
C VAL A 11 -12.41 -21.94 -10.05
N TRP A 12 -11.88 -21.11 -10.95
CA TRP A 12 -12.05 -19.67 -10.92
C TRP A 12 -13.51 -19.24 -11.14
N ASN A 13 -14.18 -19.78 -12.16
CA ASN A 13 -15.53 -19.35 -12.49
C ASN A 13 -16.54 -19.63 -11.36
N PRO A 14 -16.59 -20.85 -10.80
CA PRO A 14 -17.46 -21.10 -9.65
C PRO A 14 -17.15 -20.23 -8.45
N ALA A 15 -15.86 -19.96 -8.16
CA ALA A 15 -15.49 -19.08 -7.05
C ALA A 15 -16.03 -17.66 -7.23
N VAL A 16 -15.95 -17.10 -8.45
CA VAL A 16 -16.54 -15.79 -8.77
C VAL A 16 -18.06 -15.82 -8.64
N ASP A 17 -18.71 -16.89 -9.11
CA ASP A 17 -20.16 -17.03 -9.05
C ASP A 17 -20.67 -17.12 -7.60
N ILE A 18 -20.02 -17.94 -6.76
CA ILE A 18 -20.32 -18.06 -5.33
C ILE A 18 -20.13 -16.71 -4.63
N GLU A 19 -18.99 -16.03 -4.85
CA GLU A 19 -18.70 -14.75 -4.21
C GLU A 19 -19.70 -13.65 -4.65
N ALA A 20 -20.19 -13.69 -5.89
CA ALA A 20 -21.19 -12.75 -6.39
C ALA A 20 -22.57 -12.91 -5.74
N GLU A 21 -22.88 -14.13 -5.26
CA GLU A 21 -24.15 -14.48 -4.64
C GLU A 21 -24.10 -14.37 -3.10
N GLU A 22 -23.08 -14.98 -2.50
CA GLU A 22 -22.97 -15.22 -1.06
C GLU A 22 -21.94 -14.31 -0.36
N GLY A 23 -21.02 -13.69 -1.10
CA GLY A 23 -19.87 -12.96 -0.56
C GLY A 23 -20.21 -11.74 0.28
N GLU A 24 -19.24 -11.15 0.97
CA GLU A 24 -19.46 -9.92 1.74
C GLU A 24 -19.65 -8.68 0.85
N ALA A 25 -20.22 -7.59 1.38
CA ALA A 25 -20.60 -6.43 0.57
C ALA A 25 -19.47 -5.89 -0.35
N LEU A 26 -18.23 -5.88 0.16
CA LEU A 26 -17.06 -5.37 -0.58
C LEU A 26 -16.61 -6.32 -1.70
N THR A 27 -16.55 -7.62 -1.42
CA THR A 27 -16.06 -8.64 -2.36
C THR A 27 -17.15 -9.04 -3.36
N ARG A 28 -18.41 -9.13 -2.92
CA ARG A 28 -19.59 -9.41 -3.75
C ARG A 28 -19.75 -8.42 -4.89
N SER A 29 -19.57 -7.12 -4.63
CA SER A 29 -19.68 -6.10 -5.68
C SER A 29 -18.64 -6.30 -6.78
N ARG A 30 -17.42 -6.73 -6.43
CA ARG A 30 -16.34 -6.99 -7.40
C ARG A 30 -16.60 -8.27 -8.17
N ALA A 31 -17.02 -9.33 -7.47
CA ALA A 31 -17.39 -10.59 -8.09
C ALA A 31 -18.54 -10.42 -9.10
N LYS A 32 -19.56 -9.62 -8.78
CA LYS A 32 -20.63 -9.26 -9.70
C LYS A 32 -20.13 -8.55 -10.97
N GLN A 33 -19.21 -7.60 -10.84
CA GLN A 33 -18.61 -6.91 -12.00
C GLN A 33 -17.85 -7.89 -12.90
N VAL A 34 -17.09 -8.81 -12.32
CA VAL A 34 -16.35 -9.83 -13.07
C VAL A 34 -17.31 -10.78 -13.80
N LYS A 35 -18.38 -11.23 -13.11
CA LYS A 35 -19.43 -12.08 -13.68
C LYS A 35 -20.18 -11.38 -14.83
N GLU A 36 -20.58 -10.13 -14.63
CA GLU A 36 -21.27 -9.31 -15.63
C GLU A 36 -20.39 -9.09 -16.86
N LEU A 37 -19.10 -8.79 -16.68
CA LEU A 37 -18.16 -8.63 -17.77
C LEU A 37 -17.99 -9.95 -18.55
N ARG A 38 -17.89 -11.09 -17.85
CA ARG A 38 -17.79 -12.42 -18.46
C ARG A 38 -19.00 -12.75 -19.32
N GLU A 39 -20.20 -12.41 -18.86
CA GLU A 39 -21.48 -12.77 -19.51
C GLU A 39 -21.85 -11.82 -20.66
N ASN A 40 -21.60 -10.51 -20.48
CA ASN A 40 -22.05 -9.47 -21.40
C ASN A 40 -20.96 -8.95 -22.34
N ASP A 41 -19.68 -9.12 -21.98
CA ASP A 41 -18.54 -8.69 -22.80
C ASP A 41 -17.36 -9.70 -22.74
N PRO A 42 -17.52 -10.88 -23.38
CA PRO A 42 -16.54 -11.96 -23.29
C PRO A 42 -15.16 -11.60 -23.86
N GLU A 43 -15.11 -10.66 -24.81
CA GLU A 43 -13.86 -10.22 -25.43
C GLU A 43 -13.02 -9.40 -24.45
N HIS A 44 -13.59 -8.37 -23.82
CA HIS A 44 -12.89 -7.61 -22.80
C HIS A 44 -12.59 -8.45 -21.56
N TYR A 45 -13.51 -9.34 -21.16
CA TYR A 45 -13.23 -10.29 -20.09
C TYR A 45 -11.97 -11.11 -20.38
N SER A 46 -11.86 -11.69 -21.57
CA SER A 46 -10.70 -12.50 -21.97
C SER A 46 -9.41 -11.69 -21.95
N GLN A 47 -9.44 -10.44 -22.41
CA GLN A 47 -8.29 -9.54 -22.36
C GLN A 47 -7.84 -9.25 -20.92
N HIS A 48 -8.77 -8.91 -20.03
CA HIS A 48 -8.48 -8.64 -18.62
C HIS A 48 -8.00 -9.90 -17.89
N TYR A 49 -8.61 -11.04 -18.15
CA TYR A 49 -8.24 -12.33 -17.58
C TYR A 49 -6.82 -12.74 -17.98
N LEU A 50 -6.46 -12.64 -19.27
CA LEU A 50 -5.10 -12.92 -19.74
C LEU A 50 -4.06 -11.94 -19.16
N ALA A 51 -4.42 -10.66 -19.01
CA ALA A 51 -3.57 -9.68 -18.36
C ALA A 51 -3.32 -10.03 -16.88
N ALA A 52 -4.36 -10.46 -16.16
CA ALA A 52 -4.24 -10.92 -14.77
C ALA A 52 -3.35 -12.17 -14.66
N LEU A 53 -3.53 -13.18 -15.52
CA LEU A 53 -2.67 -14.37 -15.57
C LEU A 53 -1.20 -14.00 -15.85
N SER A 54 -0.96 -13.09 -16.78
CA SER A 54 0.38 -12.60 -17.11
C SER A 54 1.04 -11.92 -15.90
N ALA A 55 0.28 -11.12 -15.13
CA ALA A 55 0.76 -10.49 -13.90
C ALA A 55 1.15 -11.53 -12.82
N LEU A 56 0.37 -12.62 -12.71
CA LEU A 56 0.61 -13.68 -11.73
C LEU A 56 1.72 -14.68 -12.14
N ARG A 57 2.29 -14.56 -13.33
CA ARG A 57 3.32 -15.48 -13.84
C ARG A 57 4.55 -15.60 -12.93
N ILE A 58 4.85 -14.59 -12.11
CA ILE A 58 5.96 -14.65 -11.15
C ILE A 58 5.76 -15.70 -10.04
N PHE A 59 4.51 -16.10 -9.77
CA PHE A 59 4.11 -17.13 -8.80
C PHE A 59 3.97 -18.53 -9.42
N GLN A 60 4.20 -18.68 -10.73
CA GLN A 60 4.15 -19.99 -11.39
C GLN A 60 5.23 -20.94 -10.84
N VAL A 61 5.10 -22.24 -11.08
CA VAL A 61 6.11 -23.25 -10.72
C VAL A 61 7.48 -22.88 -11.30
N GLY A 62 8.50 -22.80 -10.43
CA GLY A 62 9.85 -22.38 -10.79
C GLY A 62 10.03 -20.86 -10.97
N GLY A 63 8.98 -20.06 -10.75
CA GLY A 63 9.05 -18.60 -10.70
C GLY A 63 9.67 -18.09 -9.39
N ALA A 64 10.07 -16.81 -9.38
CA ALA A 64 10.75 -16.20 -8.24
C ALA A 64 9.91 -16.15 -6.95
N MET A 65 8.58 -16.19 -7.08
CA MET A 65 7.63 -16.17 -5.96
C MET A 65 6.80 -17.46 -5.90
N HIS A 66 7.30 -18.58 -6.43
CA HIS A 66 6.54 -19.82 -6.53
C HIS A 66 5.93 -20.29 -5.19
N GLU A 67 6.72 -20.23 -4.12
CA GLU A 67 6.33 -20.67 -2.78
C GLU A 67 5.76 -19.53 -1.93
N ALA A 68 5.63 -18.32 -2.46
CA ALA A 68 5.15 -17.19 -1.69
C ALA A 68 3.66 -17.34 -1.34
N GLY A 69 3.34 -17.23 -0.05
CA GLY A 69 1.97 -17.33 0.46
C GLY A 69 1.37 -18.74 0.41
N ARG A 70 2.19 -19.78 0.20
CA ARG A 70 1.75 -21.17 0.26
C ARG A 70 1.72 -21.62 1.73
N ASP A 71 0.54 -22.05 2.19
CA ASP A 71 0.29 -22.58 3.53
C ASP A 71 0.84 -21.68 4.65
N PRO A 72 0.40 -20.41 4.73
CA PRO A 72 0.88 -19.50 5.77
C PRO A 72 0.51 -20.05 7.15
N ASP A 73 1.51 -20.17 8.01
CA ASP A 73 1.39 -20.62 9.41
C ASP A 73 1.24 -19.44 10.38
N ILE A 74 1.37 -18.21 9.90
CA ILE A 74 1.27 -16.98 10.67
C ILE A 74 0.53 -15.89 9.89
N THR A 75 -0.34 -15.16 10.59
CA THR A 75 -1.10 -14.04 10.04
C THR A 75 -0.42 -12.69 10.30
N HIS A 76 -0.80 -11.65 9.54
CA HIS A 76 -0.34 -10.27 9.78
C HIS A 76 -0.67 -9.79 11.19
N ALA A 77 -1.86 -10.10 11.71
CA ALA A 77 -2.26 -9.72 13.06
C ALA A 77 -1.39 -10.41 14.14
N GLN A 78 -1.07 -11.69 13.97
CA GLN A 78 -0.13 -12.39 14.86
C GLN A 78 1.27 -11.79 14.81
N LEU A 79 1.79 -11.48 13.62
CA LEU A 79 3.08 -10.81 13.47
C LEU A 79 3.13 -9.50 14.27
N LEU A 80 2.06 -8.71 14.26
CA LEU A 80 1.98 -7.47 15.03
C LEU A 80 1.87 -7.74 16.53
N ALA A 81 0.90 -8.55 16.96
CA ALA A 81 0.65 -8.85 18.38
C ALA A 81 1.86 -9.49 19.08
N GLU A 82 2.63 -10.31 18.36
CA GLU A 82 3.83 -10.96 18.87
C GLU A 82 5.12 -10.11 18.68
N ASN A 83 4.99 -8.85 18.23
CA ASN A 83 6.07 -7.87 18.09
C ASN A 83 7.20 -8.29 17.12
N TYR A 84 6.84 -8.91 16.00
CA TYR A 84 7.81 -9.27 14.97
C TYR A 84 8.36 -8.04 14.24
N ILE A 85 9.64 -8.11 13.86
CA ILE A 85 10.22 -7.19 12.87
C ILE A 85 10.06 -7.82 11.49
N VAL A 86 9.26 -7.18 10.63
CA VAL A 86 8.99 -7.66 9.27
C VAL A 86 9.69 -6.76 8.26
N CYS A 87 10.53 -7.35 7.41
CA CYS A 87 11.19 -6.65 6.32
C CYS A 87 10.61 -7.10 4.97
N LEU A 88 9.88 -6.19 4.32
CA LEU A 88 9.38 -6.41 2.96
C LEU A 88 10.43 -5.96 1.95
N VAL A 89 11.20 -6.91 1.41
CA VAL A 89 12.33 -6.61 0.53
C VAL A 89 11.98 -6.86 -0.93
N GLN A 90 11.79 -5.78 -1.69
CA GLN A 90 11.50 -5.86 -3.11
C GLN A 90 12.76 -5.82 -3.97
N ASN A 91 12.86 -6.76 -4.92
CA ASN A 91 13.88 -6.66 -5.98
C ASN A 91 13.50 -5.55 -6.98
N GLN A 92 14.39 -4.57 -7.14
CA GLN A 92 14.24 -3.44 -8.07
C GLN A 92 13.90 -3.87 -9.50
N LYS A 93 14.43 -5.02 -9.97
CA LYS A 93 14.12 -5.55 -11.32
C LYS A 93 12.64 -5.84 -11.54
N ASN A 94 11.92 -6.19 -10.47
CA ASN A 94 10.51 -6.55 -10.50
C ASN A 94 9.64 -5.49 -9.78
N ALA A 95 10.17 -4.29 -9.54
CA ALA A 95 9.52 -3.24 -8.76
C ALA A 95 8.09 -2.95 -9.25
N SER A 96 7.94 -2.71 -10.55
CA SER A 96 6.66 -2.39 -11.17
C SER A 96 5.64 -3.54 -11.16
N ARG A 97 6.10 -4.79 -11.16
CA ARG A 97 5.22 -5.99 -11.18
C ARG A 97 4.77 -6.41 -9.79
N LEU A 98 5.64 -6.27 -8.80
CA LEU A 98 5.37 -6.70 -7.43
C LEU A 98 4.84 -5.57 -6.53
N SER A 99 4.79 -4.32 -7.01
CA SER A 99 4.30 -3.17 -6.22
C SER A 99 2.92 -3.43 -5.62
N THR A 100 2.00 -4.02 -6.39
CA THR A 100 0.66 -4.39 -5.90
C THR A 100 0.74 -5.49 -4.84
N TYR A 101 1.59 -6.50 -5.02
CA TYR A 101 1.77 -7.57 -4.05
C TYR A 101 2.31 -7.07 -2.71
N TYR A 102 3.34 -6.22 -2.71
CA TYR A 102 3.84 -5.59 -1.48
C TYR A 102 2.82 -4.63 -0.88
N GLY A 103 2.07 -3.89 -1.71
CA GLY A 103 0.95 -3.07 -1.28
C GLY A 103 -0.12 -3.86 -0.51
N LEU A 104 -0.43 -5.10 -0.94
CA LEU A 104 -1.36 -5.97 -0.22
C LEU A 104 -0.86 -6.32 1.19
N HIS A 105 0.44 -6.56 1.37
CA HIS A 105 1.00 -6.79 2.72
C HIS A 105 0.89 -5.55 3.60
N PHE A 106 1.18 -4.35 3.08
CA PHE A 106 0.98 -3.11 3.83
C PHE A 106 -0.48 -2.89 4.21
N ASN A 107 -1.41 -3.13 3.29
CA ASN A 107 -2.83 -3.02 3.57
C ASN A 107 -3.29 -4.06 4.59
N ALA A 108 -2.76 -5.29 4.55
CA ALA A 108 -3.06 -6.31 5.54
C ALA A 108 -2.56 -5.92 6.95
N PHE A 109 -1.34 -5.40 7.07
CA PHE A 109 -0.83 -4.86 8.34
C PHE A 109 -1.66 -3.69 8.83
N LEU A 110 -2.04 -2.77 7.93
CA LEU A 110 -2.87 -1.62 8.28
C LEU A 110 -4.25 -2.06 8.75
N SER A 111 -4.91 -2.95 8.02
CA SER A 111 -6.22 -3.50 8.40
C SER A 111 -6.17 -4.24 9.71
N ALA A 112 -5.11 -5.02 9.98
CA ALA A 112 -4.91 -5.70 11.25
C ALA A 112 -4.74 -4.69 12.40
N GLN A 113 -3.89 -3.67 12.22
CA GLN A 113 -3.64 -2.65 13.24
C GLN A 113 -4.87 -1.76 13.52
N LEU A 114 -5.67 -1.48 12.49
CA LEU A 114 -6.89 -0.68 12.61
C LEU A 114 -8.09 -1.51 13.06
N SER A 115 -7.97 -2.83 13.13
CA SER A 115 -9.01 -3.71 13.66
C SER A 115 -9.04 -3.64 15.18
N ASP A 116 -10.23 -3.64 15.75
CA ASP A 116 -10.43 -3.73 17.20
C ASP A 116 -10.47 -5.19 17.70
N GLU A 117 -10.36 -6.18 16.80
CA GLU A 117 -10.48 -7.61 17.15
C GLU A 117 -9.26 -8.15 17.88
N ILE A 118 -8.07 -7.62 17.59
CA ILE A 118 -6.79 -8.08 18.15
C ILE A 118 -5.98 -6.86 18.57
N ASP A 119 -5.60 -6.80 19.85
CA ASP A 119 -4.68 -5.78 20.34
C ASP A 119 -3.27 -6.05 19.78
N CYS A 120 -2.93 -5.32 18.72
CA CYS A 120 -1.65 -5.40 18.03
C CYS A 120 -0.55 -4.59 18.73
N GLY A 121 -0.86 -3.86 19.81
CA GLY A 121 0.08 -2.97 20.48
C GLY A 121 0.59 -1.84 19.57
N ARG A 122 1.76 -1.28 19.91
CA ARG A 122 2.35 -0.17 19.19
C ARG A 122 3.16 -0.66 17.99
N THR A 123 2.82 -0.16 16.81
CA THR A 123 3.44 -0.55 15.54
C THR A 123 4.08 0.64 14.83
N ASP A 124 5.29 0.42 14.30
CA ASP A 124 5.99 1.36 13.42
C ASP A 124 6.06 0.80 12.00
N ILE A 125 5.48 1.51 11.02
CA ILE A 125 5.62 1.21 9.59
C ILE A 125 6.60 2.21 8.98
N ILE A 126 7.63 1.71 8.31
CA ILE A 126 8.66 2.54 7.66
C ILE A 126 8.58 2.32 6.16
N LEU A 127 8.36 3.40 5.42
CA LEU A 127 8.36 3.41 3.96
C LEU A 127 9.63 4.12 3.50
N ASP A 128 10.64 3.36 3.06
CA ASP A 128 11.95 3.87 2.65
C ASP A 128 11.90 4.71 1.36
N GLU A 129 10.94 4.41 0.48
CA GLU A 129 10.62 5.16 -0.72
C GLU A 129 9.09 5.30 -0.85
N ALA A 130 8.54 6.23 -0.06
CA ALA A 130 7.10 6.47 0.04
C ALA A 130 6.47 6.90 -1.30
N ALA A 131 7.24 7.47 -2.23
CA ALA A 131 6.73 7.83 -3.56
C ALA A 131 6.46 6.59 -4.43
N ASN A 132 7.17 5.49 -4.24
CA ASN A 132 6.99 4.26 -5.01
C ASN A 132 6.08 3.23 -4.32
N THR A 133 5.70 3.49 -3.08
CA THR A 133 4.78 2.63 -2.34
C THR A 133 3.33 3.03 -2.66
N PRO A 134 2.43 2.11 -3.04
CA PRO A 134 1.01 2.40 -3.20
C PRO A 134 0.35 2.67 -1.84
N ALA A 135 0.61 3.85 -1.28
CA ALA A 135 0.29 4.24 0.09
C ALA A 135 -0.86 5.24 0.18
N LYS A 136 -1.70 5.35 -0.84
CA LYS A 136 -2.81 6.33 -0.88
C LYS A 136 -3.75 6.17 0.31
N ASP A 137 -4.17 4.93 0.60
CA ASP A 137 -5.04 4.61 1.74
C ASP A 137 -4.38 4.94 3.09
N LEU A 138 -3.04 4.79 3.18
CA LEU A 138 -2.29 5.18 4.39
C LEU A 138 -2.32 6.70 4.58
N ILE A 139 -2.16 7.48 3.50
CA ILE A 139 -2.20 8.94 3.57
C ILE A 139 -3.61 9.42 3.97
N GLU A 140 -4.65 8.81 3.41
CA GLU A 140 -6.04 9.16 3.72
C GLU A 140 -6.42 8.87 5.18
N LYS A 141 -5.83 7.83 5.79
CA LYS A 141 -6.10 7.40 7.17
C LYS A 141 -5.14 7.98 8.20
N VAL A 142 -4.24 8.90 7.82
CA VAL A 142 -3.20 9.42 8.72
C VAL A 142 -3.74 9.98 10.04
N THR A 143 -4.95 10.54 10.02
CA THR A 143 -5.60 11.17 11.18
C THR A 143 -6.01 10.17 12.27
N ILE A 144 -6.27 8.91 11.91
CA ILE A 144 -6.74 7.89 12.86
C ILE A 144 -5.61 7.03 13.43
N PHE A 145 -4.40 7.09 12.87
CA PHE A 145 -3.27 6.25 13.27
C PHE A 145 -2.95 6.33 14.76
N ARG A 146 -3.05 7.53 15.34
CA ARG A 146 -2.77 7.74 16.77
C ARG A 146 -3.73 6.97 17.68
N ALA A 147 -5.00 6.83 17.30
CA ALA A 147 -5.99 6.09 18.07
C ALA A 147 -5.66 4.59 18.14
N HIS A 148 -5.05 4.07 17.08
CA HIS A 148 -4.65 2.67 16.94
C HIS A 148 -3.17 2.43 17.24
N GLN A 149 -2.49 3.32 17.99
CA GLN A 149 -1.07 3.18 18.35
C GLN A 149 -0.11 2.97 17.16
N LEU A 150 -0.52 3.38 15.96
CA LEU A 150 0.25 3.24 14.74
C LEU A 150 1.09 4.50 14.50
N ARG A 151 2.36 4.30 14.14
CA ARG A 151 3.23 5.35 13.62
C ARG A 151 3.73 4.95 12.24
N VAL A 152 3.62 5.87 11.29
CA VAL A 152 4.15 5.68 9.94
C VAL A 152 5.25 6.69 9.67
N ILE A 153 6.38 6.23 9.17
CA ILE A 153 7.54 7.02 8.79
C ILE A 153 7.64 6.99 7.27
N TYR A 154 7.36 8.13 6.65
CA TYR A 154 7.45 8.32 5.20
C TYR A 154 8.81 8.91 4.84
N ILE A 155 9.62 8.15 4.11
CA ILE A 155 10.91 8.61 3.59
C ILE A 155 10.74 8.84 2.09
N ALA A 156 11.12 10.02 1.62
CA ALA A 156 11.04 10.40 0.21
C ALA A 156 12.18 11.34 -0.17
N GLN A 157 12.61 11.28 -1.42
CA GLN A 157 13.70 12.12 -1.94
C GLN A 157 13.23 13.52 -2.35
N SER A 158 11.98 13.63 -2.80
CA SER A 158 11.39 14.90 -3.21
C SER A 158 9.90 14.95 -2.90
N ARG A 159 9.43 16.13 -2.49
CA ARG A 159 8.00 16.40 -2.35
C ARG A 159 7.27 16.30 -3.69
N THR A 160 7.91 16.72 -4.78
CA THR A 160 7.34 16.70 -6.12
C THR A 160 7.00 15.28 -6.57
N ASP A 161 7.83 14.29 -6.25
CA ASP A 161 7.54 12.89 -6.58
C ASP A 161 6.33 12.35 -5.81
N LEU A 162 6.23 12.68 -4.52
CA LEU A 162 5.06 12.35 -3.71
C LEU A 162 3.78 12.96 -4.28
N GLN A 163 3.83 14.23 -4.71
CA GLN A 163 2.70 14.93 -5.31
C GLN A 163 2.30 14.35 -6.67
N ARG A 164 3.28 13.97 -7.49
CA ARG A 164 3.02 13.35 -8.81
C ARG A 164 2.25 12.05 -8.67
N GLN A 165 2.51 11.27 -7.63
CA GLN A 165 1.91 9.95 -7.43
C GLN A 165 0.55 10.02 -6.70
N ASN A 166 0.45 10.87 -5.67
CA ASN A 166 -0.73 10.88 -4.79
C ASN A 166 -1.62 12.12 -4.99
N GLY A 167 -1.17 13.11 -5.75
CA GLY A 167 -1.84 14.39 -5.92
C GLY A 167 -1.54 15.39 -4.80
N GLU A 168 -1.60 16.68 -5.12
CA GLU A 168 -1.17 17.75 -4.21
C GLU A 168 -1.99 17.82 -2.91
N LYS A 169 -3.30 17.60 -3.00
CA LYS A 169 -4.22 17.70 -1.85
C LYS A 169 -3.92 16.65 -0.77
N LEU A 170 -3.63 15.41 -1.20
CA LEU A 170 -3.29 14.33 -0.27
C LEU A 170 -1.94 14.58 0.40
N ILE A 171 -0.96 15.09 -0.36
CA ILE A 171 0.34 15.45 0.22
C ILE A 171 0.22 16.63 1.19
N ALA A 172 -0.61 17.64 0.90
CA ALA A 172 -0.88 18.70 1.87
C ALA A 172 -1.50 18.15 3.16
N THR A 173 -2.47 17.23 3.06
CA THR A 173 -3.08 16.57 4.21
C THR A 173 -2.04 15.80 5.04
N LEU A 174 -1.13 15.08 4.37
CA LEU A 174 -0.03 14.38 5.03
C LEU A 174 0.89 15.38 5.75
N GLU A 175 1.28 16.45 5.07
CA GLU A 175 2.13 17.50 5.60
C GLU A 175 1.50 18.19 6.83
N ASP A 176 0.18 18.35 6.90
CA ASP A 176 -0.48 18.99 8.03
C ASP A 176 -0.58 18.07 9.26
N ASN A 177 -0.59 16.75 9.05
CA ASN A 177 -0.74 15.77 10.13
C ASN A 177 0.58 15.14 10.59
N CYS A 178 1.68 15.34 9.85
CA CYS A 178 2.97 14.72 10.14
C CYS A 178 4.03 15.73 10.58
N ASN A 179 4.88 15.30 11.52
CA ASN A 179 6.15 15.96 11.78
C ASN A 179 7.07 15.81 10.56
N LYS A 180 7.72 16.90 10.15
CA LYS A 180 8.58 16.94 8.95
C LYS A 180 10.03 17.00 9.37
N GLN A 181 10.87 16.19 8.74
CA GLN A 181 12.33 16.27 8.87
C GLN A 181 12.95 16.42 7.48
N TYR A 182 13.61 17.55 7.24
CA TYR A 182 14.35 17.79 6.01
C TYR A 182 15.81 17.45 6.22
N LEU A 183 16.34 16.51 5.43
CA LEU A 183 17.76 16.12 5.45
C LEU A 183 18.56 16.85 4.37
N LYS A 184 17.89 17.25 3.29
CA LYS A 184 18.45 17.98 2.15
C LYS A 184 17.31 18.64 1.38
N PHE A 185 17.59 19.77 0.74
CA PHE A 185 16.70 20.38 -0.26
C PHE A 185 17.17 20.03 -1.66
N SER A 186 16.25 19.56 -2.50
CA SER A 186 16.56 19.13 -3.87
C SER A 186 16.48 20.27 -4.88
N ASN A 187 15.78 21.37 -4.57
CA ASN A 187 15.68 22.56 -5.40
C ASN A 187 15.49 23.84 -4.55
N PHE A 188 15.65 25.01 -5.18
CA PHE A 188 15.54 26.31 -4.50
C PHE A 188 14.12 26.65 -4.07
N GLU A 189 13.10 26.23 -4.83
CA GLU A 189 11.70 26.50 -4.51
C GLU A 189 11.28 25.84 -3.19
N GLU A 190 11.69 24.59 -2.97
CA GLU A 190 11.44 23.86 -1.74
C GLU A 190 12.20 24.47 -0.56
N ALA A 191 13.45 24.90 -0.77
CA ALA A 191 14.24 25.60 0.25
C ALA A 191 13.59 26.93 0.64
N GLU A 192 13.13 27.73 -0.32
CA GLU A 192 12.44 29.00 -0.07
C GLU A 192 11.13 28.78 0.68
N ARG A 193 10.35 27.77 0.28
CA ARG A 193 9.10 27.40 0.96
C ARG A 193 9.34 27.04 2.43
N VAL A 194 10.35 26.22 2.71
CA VAL A 194 10.65 25.82 4.08
C VAL A 194 11.23 26.98 4.88
N SER A 195 12.09 27.80 4.27
CA SER A 195 12.60 29.04 4.89
C SER A 195 11.46 29.96 5.34
N ARG A 196 10.48 30.21 4.45
CA ARG A 196 9.28 31.00 4.79
C ARG A 196 8.45 30.36 5.90
N ALA A 197 8.30 29.04 5.88
CA ALA A 197 7.54 28.32 6.90
C ALA A 197 8.22 28.31 8.29
N MET A 198 9.56 28.38 8.33
CA MET A 198 10.33 28.50 9.58
C MET A 198 10.23 29.90 10.20
N GLY A 199 9.92 30.90 9.37
CA GLY A 199 9.82 32.29 9.77
C GLY A 199 11.18 32.98 9.90
N GLU A 200 11.15 34.27 10.16
CA GLU A 200 12.33 35.10 10.37
C GLU A 200 12.45 35.44 11.86
N VAL A 201 13.69 35.55 12.36
CA VAL A 201 13.98 35.94 13.73
C VAL A 201 14.85 37.19 13.71
N ASP A 202 14.35 38.29 14.27
CA ASP A 202 15.13 39.49 14.49
C ASP A 202 16.03 39.31 15.72
N ASN A 203 17.34 39.27 15.50
CA ASN A 203 18.31 39.27 16.59
C ASN A 203 18.62 40.72 16.99
N VAL A 204 18.05 41.18 18.10
CA VAL A 204 18.39 42.48 18.69
C VAL A 204 19.65 42.31 19.53
N ASN A 205 20.81 42.71 19.00
CA ASN A 205 22.04 42.77 19.77
C ASN A 205 21.96 43.93 20.77
N PHE A 206 21.83 43.62 22.06
CA PHE A 206 22.07 44.58 23.12
C PHE A 206 23.57 44.76 23.31
N THR A 207 24.14 45.73 22.60
CA THR A 207 25.45 46.31 22.99
C THR A 207 25.23 47.13 24.26
N LEU A 208 25.76 46.64 25.39
CA LEU A 208 25.90 47.37 26.65
C LEU A 208 26.97 48.45 26.54
#